data_AF-A0A5R8MBZ6-F1
#
_entry.id   AF-A0A5R8MBZ6-F1
#
_cell.length_a   1.000
_cell.length_b   1.000
_cell.length_c   1.000
_cell.angle_alpha   90.00
_cell.angle_beta   90.00
_cell.angle_gamma   90.00
#
_symmetry.space_group_name_H-M   'P 1'
#
loop_
_entity.id
_entity.type
_entity.pdbx_description
1 polymer ?
#
loop_
_entity_poly.entity_id
_entity_poly.type
_entity_poly.pdbx_seq_one_letter_code
_entity_poly.pdbx_strand_id
1 'polypeptide(L)'
;MVTEEEKEEISKKVSFDFEKLKRFISENEDFAKQDAQSGIFCLGVLVHLVFSMQQASLGSTPFEKKLKGLHITSRDVERLYTEAVEKVNQYSYQNTYKDLREYIAEKLRICKKEIAKMSNQEISFNFVCGLELGRKFKS
;
A
#
# COMPACT_ATOMS: atom_id res chain seq x y z
N MET A 1 9.00 -12.20 -17.11
CA MET A 1 8.35 -12.57 -15.84
C MET A 1 9.48 -12.86 -14.86
N VAL A 2 9.40 -12.36 -13.62
CA VAL A 2 10.48 -12.52 -12.62
C VAL A 2 10.63 -14.00 -12.28
N THR A 3 11.86 -14.52 -12.27
CA THR A 3 12.13 -15.94 -11.94
C THR A 3 11.88 -16.22 -10.46
N GLU A 4 11.73 -17.49 -10.08
CA GLU A 4 11.54 -17.86 -8.66
C GLU A 4 12.78 -17.51 -7.80
N GLU A 5 13.98 -17.60 -8.35
CA GLU A 5 15.22 -17.16 -7.70
C GLU A 5 15.23 -15.64 -7.47
N GLU A 6 14.84 -14.87 -8.49
CA GLU A 6 14.73 -13.41 -8.38
C GLU A 6 13.66 -12.98 -7.35
N LYS A 7 12.52 -13.69 -7.29
CA LYS A 7 11.49 -13.45 -6.25
C LYS A 7 12.02 -13.72 -4.85
N GLU A 8 12.81 -14.78 -4.67
CA GLU A 8 13.41 -15.10 -3.38
C GLU A 8 14.38 -13.98 -2.96
N GLU A 9 15.22 -13.49 -3.87
CA GLU A 9 16.09 -12.34 -3.59
C GLU A 9 15.34 -11.06 -3.25
N ILE A 10 14.26 -10.75 -3.99
CA ILE A 10 13.42 -9.58 -3.73
C ILE A 10 12.79 -9.70 -2.34
N SER A 11 12.27 -10.89 -1.98
CA SER A 11 11.64 -11.13 -0.67
C SER A 11 12.62 -10.91 0.49
N LYS A 12 13.90 -11.27 0.32
CA LYS A 12 14.96 -11.02 1.31
C LYS A 12 15.29 -9.52 1.44
N LYS A 13 15.17 -8.76 0.35
CA LYS A 13 15.47 -7.30 0.31
C LYS A 13 14.31 -6.46 0.84
N VAL A 14 13.07 -6.90 0.62
CA VAL A 14 11.83 -6.16 0.92
C VAL A 14 11.03 -6.85 2.04
N SER A 15 11.60 -6.84 3.25
CA SER A 15 10.92 -7.26 4.47
C SER A 15 9.88 -6.24 4.94
N PHE A 16 8.82 -6.70 5.61
CA PHE A 16 7.72 -5.87 6.11
C PHE A 16 7.13 -6.46 7.40
N ASP A 17 6.97 -5.60 8.42
CA ASP A 17 6.42 -5.92 9.72
C ASP A 17 5.01 -5.33 9.85
N PHE A 18 4.01 -6.19 9.68
CA PHE A 18 2.61 -5.81 9.81
C PHE A 18 2.20 -5.45 11.24
N GLU A 19 2.79 -6.09 12.25
CA GLU A 19 2.47 -5.80 13.66
C GLU A 19 2.98 -4.42 14.06
N LYS A 20 4.14 -4.01 13.54
CA LYS A 20 4.65 -2.64 13.70
C LYS A 20 3.73 -1.61 13.05
N LEU A 21 3.19 -1.90 11.86
CA LEU A 21 2.19 -1.04 11.21
C LEU A 21 0.90 -0.95 12.04
N LYS A 22 0.35 -2.09 12.47
CA LYS A 22 -0.85 -2.13 13.31
C LYS A 22 -0.67 -1.33 14.59
N ARG A 23 0.48 -1.49 15.26
CA ARG A 23 0.80 -0.74 16.48
C ARG A 23 0.80 0.75 16.20
N PHE A 24 1.47 1.19 15.14
CA PHE A 24 1.46 2.59 14.72
C PHE A 24 0.03 3.10 14.50
N ILE A 25 -0.82 2.37 13.79
CA ILE A 25 -2.22 2.76 13.57
C ILE A 25 -2.98 2.87 14.90
N SER A 26 -2.79 1.91 15.81
CA SER A 26 -3.49 1.88 17.11
C SER A 26 -3.03 2.98 18.09
N GLU A 27 -1.76 3.39 18.01
CA GLU A 27 -1.19 4.44 18.88
C GLU A 27 -1.55 5.85 18.41
N ASN A 28 -2.03 6.01 17.17
CA ASN A 28 -2.45 7.30 16.62
C ASN A 28 -3.98 7.37 16.58
N GLU A 29 -4.58 8.05 17.57
CA GLU A 29 -6.04 8.10 17.75
C GLU A 29 -6.80 8.57 16.50
N ASP A 30 -6.23 9.51 15.73
CA ASP A 30 -6.84 10.02 14.52
C ASP A 30 -6.99 8.93 13.44
N PHE A 31 -6.04 7.99 13.35
CA PHE A 31 -6.13 6.82 12.47
C PHE A 31 -7.02 5.72 13.05
N ALA A 32 -6.93 5.47 14.35
CA ALA A 32 -7.70 4.43 15.03
C ALA A 32 -9.22 4.70 15.00
N LYS A 33 -9.61 5.98 14.98
CA LYS A 33 -11.02 6.41 14.90
C LYS A 33 -11.54 6.55 13.46
N GLN A 34 -10.66 6.56 12.45
CA GLN A 34 -11.01 6.81 11.06
C GLN A 34 -10.62 5.64 10.15
N ASP A 35 -11.53 4.67 10.07
CA ASP A 35 -11.34 3.44 9.31
C ASP A 35 -11.06 3.65 7.81
N ALA A 36 -11.67 4.68 7.20
CA ALA A 36 -11.38 5.01 5.80
C ALA A 36 -9.95 5.52 5.61
N GLN A 37 -9.48 6.40 6.50
CA GLN A 37 -8.15 6.99 6.43
C GLN A 37 -7.07 5.95 6.67
N SER A 38 -7.25 5.06 7.65
CA SER A 38 -6.31 3.95 7.90
C SER A 38 -6.22 3.01 6.70
N GLY A 39 -7.33 2.69 6.03
CA GLY A 39 -7.32 1.90 4.80
C GLY A 39 -6.54 2.57 3.65
N ILE A 40 -6.77 3.87 3.43
CA ILE A 40 -6.06 4.66 2.40
C ILE A 40 -4.58 4.80 2.73
N PHE A 41 -4.23 5.01 4.00
CA PHE A 41 -2.85 5.04 4.47
C PHE A 41 -2.14 3.71 4.23
N CYS A 42 -2.75 2.59 4.62
CA CYS A 42 -2.18 1.26 4.39
C CYS A 42 -2.02 0.97 2.89
N LEU A 43 -2.92 1.47 2.04
CA LEU A 43 -2.75 1.39 0.59
C LEU A 43 -1.49 2.14 0.12
N GLY A 44 -1.20 3.32 0.69
CA GLY A 44 0.06 4.02 0.47
C GLY A 44 1.29 3.19 0.87
N VAL A 45 1.24 2.55 2.03
CA VAL A 45 2.30 1.62 2.50
C VAL A 45 2.49 0.46 1.53
N LEU A 46 1.40 -0.14 1.02
CA LEU A 46 1.49 -1.22 0.03
C LEU A 46 2.16 -0.75 -1.27
N VAL A 47 1.87 0.47 -1.74
CA VAL A 47 2.51 1.04 -2.93
C VAL A 47 4.00 1.30 -2.68
N HIS A 48 4.40 1.72 -1.47
CA HIS A 48 5.81 1.80 -1.10
C HIS A 48 6.53 0.45 -1.24
N LEU A 49 5.89 -0.64 -0.82
CA LEU A 49 6.44 -1.99 -0.98
C LEU A 49 6.55 -2.38 -2.45
N VAL A 50 5.56 -2.02 -3.29
CA VAL A 50 5.64 -2.18 -4.75
C VAL A 50 6.84 -1.43 -5.33
N PHE A 51 7.05 -0.18 -4.93
CA PHE A 51 8.23 0.58 -5.36
C PHE A 51 9.53 -0.10 -4.95
N SER A 52 9.59 -0.63 -3.73
CA SER A 52 10.77 -1.34 -3.24
C SER A 52 11.07 -2.60 -4.05
N MET A 53 10.04 -3.38 -4.41
CA MET A 53 10.19 -4.56 -5.27
C MET A 53 10.61 -4.18 -6.70
N GLN A 54 10.00 -3.13 -7.28
CA GLN A 54 10.36 -2.64 -8.60
C GLN A 54 11.78 -2.10 -8.64
N GLN A 55 12.20 -1.36 -7.61
CA GLN A 55 13.56 -0.86 -7.50
C GLN A 55 14.57 -2.00 -7.41
N ALA A 56 14.26 -3.05 -6.62
CA ALA A 56 15.12 -4.22 -6.49
C ALA A 56 15.22 -5.05 -7.77
N SER A 57 14.17 -5.09 -8.60
CA SER A 57 14.09 -5.89 -9.82
C SER A 57 14.54 -5.13 -11.09
N LEU A 58 14.18 -3.86 -11.22
CA LEU A 58 14.30 -3.07 -12.45
C LEU A 58 15.22 -1.84 -12.32
N GLY A 59 15.65 -1.51 -11.10
CA GLY A 59 16.36 -0.26 -10.83
C GLY A 59 15.52 1.01 -11.00
N SER A 60 14.19 0.88 -11.15
CA SER A 60 13.24 1.98 -11.35
C SER A 60 11.85 1.64 -10.81
N THR A 61 10.97 2.64 -10.70
CA THR A 61 9.61 2.55 -10.10
C THR A 61 8.49 2.91 -11.09
N PRO A 62 8.28 2.15 -12.18
CA PRO A 62 7.30 2.50 -13.21
C PRO A 62 5.85 2.62 -12.69
N PHE A 63 5.52 2.02 -11.53
CA PHE A 63 4.22 2.19 -10.90
C PHE A 63 3.93 3.64 -10.47
N GLU A 64 4.95 4.48 -10.29
CA GLU A 64 4.78 5.90 -9.93
C GLU A 64 3.90 6.66 -10.93
N LYS A 65 3.99 6.30 -12.22
CA LYS A 65 3.14 6.87 -13.29
C LYS A 65 1.65 6.64 -13.06
N LYS A 66 1.27 5.65 -12.25
CA LYS A 66 -0.13 5.31 -11.91
C LYS A 66 -0.73 6.25 -10.86
N LEU A 67 0.10 7.02 -10.15
CA LEU A 67 -0.31 7.89 -9.06
C LEU A 67 -0.82 9.27 -9.52
N LYS A 68 -0.79 9.58 -10.83
CA LYS A 68 -1.31 10.84 -11.38
C LYS A 68 -0.76 12.10 -10.69
N GLY A 69 0.53 12.14 -10.38
CA GLY A 69 1.13 13.26 -9.64
C GLY A 69 0.60 13.38 -8.21
N LEU A 70 0.23 12.25 -7.59
CA LEU A 70 -0.36 12.16 -6.25
C LEU A 70 -1.76 12.77 -6.11
N HIS A 71 -2.42 13.08 -7.23
CA HIS A 71 -3.82 13.50 -7.23
C HIS A 71 -4.74 12.27 -7.22
N ILE A 72 -5.01 11.75 -6.02
CA ILE A 72 -5.79 10.55 -5.81
C ILE A 72 -7.27 10.90 -5.57
N THR A 73 -8.15 10.30 -6.35
CA THR A 73 -9.60 10.40 -6.17
C THR A 73 -10.17 9.16 -5.50
N SER A 74 -11.40 9.22 -5.00
CA SER A 74 -12.11 8.05 -4.46
C SER A 74 -12.22 6.89 -5.46
N ARG A 75 -12.31 7.18 -6.75
CA ARG A 75 -12.29 6.18 -7.84
C ARG A 75 -10.90 5.56 -8.05
N ASP A 76 -9.85 6.31 -7.74
CA ASP A 76 -8.48 5.82 -7.86
C ASP A 76 -8.10 4.85 -6.75
N VAL A 77 -8.72 4.93 -5.57
CA VAL A 77 -8.41 4.07 -4.42
C VAL A 77 -8.58 2.58 -4.76
N GLU A 78 -9.74 2.20 -5.32
CA GLU A 78 -10.01 0.80 -5.71
C GLU A 78 -9.07 0.34 -6.84
N ARG A 79 -8.88 1.20 -7.85
CA ARG A 79 -7.97 0.94 -8.97
C ARG A 79 -6.54 0.70 -8.47
N LEU A 80 -6.01 1.61 -7.65
CA LEU A 80 -4.66 1.53 -7.11
C LEU A 80 -4.46 0.28 -6.26
N TYR A 81 -5.45 -0.11 -5.46
CA TYR A 81 -5.38 -1.36 -4.70
C TYR A 81 -5.26 -2.58 -5.63
N THR A 82 -6.11 -2.68 -6.66
CA THR A 82 -6.05 -3.80 -7.61
C THR A 82 -4.74 -3.85 -8.40
N GLU A 83 -4.26 -2.70 -8.89
CA GLU A 83 -2.99 -2.60 -9.62
C GLU A 83 -1.79 -2.91 -8.70
N ALA A 84 -1.82 -2.48 -7.43
CA ALA A 84 -0.76 -2.79 -6.47
C ALA A 84 -0.68 -4.28 -6.16
N VAL A 85 -1.83 -4.94 -5.95
CA VAL A 85 -1.90 -6.40 -5.74
C VAL A 85 -1.37 -7.16 -6.96
N GLU A 86 -1.72 -6.72 -8.18
CA GLU A 86 -1.17 -7.29 -9.42
C GLU A 86 0.36 -7.20 -9.43
N LYS A 87 0.93 -6.05 -9.05
CA LYS A 87 2.39 -5.90 -8.99
C LYS A 87 3.03 -6.76 -7.90
N VAL A 88 2.43 -6.88 -6.71
CA VAL A 88 2.94 -7.80 -5.68
C VAL A 88 3.05 -9.22 -6.24
N ASN A 89 2.02 -9.71 -6.94
CA ASN A 89 2.05 -11.04 -7.55
C ASN A 89 3.02 -11.15 -8.73
N GLN A 90 3.34 -10.04 -9.40
CA GLN A 90 4.31 -10.01 -10.50
C GLN A 90 5.76 -10.16 -10.00
N TYR A 91 6.10 -9.53 -8.87
CA TYR A 91 7.47 -9.46 -8.35
C TYR A 91 7.73 -10.41 -7.17
N SER A 92 6.70 -11.03 -6.62
CA SER A 92 6.79 -11.87 -5.42
C SER A 92 5.81 -13.05 -5.46
N TYR A 93 5.81 -13.84 -4.38
CA TYR A 93 4.88 -14.94 -4.16
C TYR A 93 3.45 -14.44 -3.90
N GLN A 94 2.46 -15.27 -4.25
CA GLN A 94 1.04 -14.93 -4.17
C GLN A 94 0.57 -14.49 -2.77
N ASN A 95 1.18 -15.02 -1.72
CA ASN A 95 0.84 -14.73 -0.32
C ASN A 95 1.68 -13.60 0.31
N THR A 96 2.52 -12.93 -0.47
CA THR A 96 3.31 -11.81 0.03
C THR A 96 2.40 -10.68 0.51
N TYR A 97 2.69 -10.19 1.72
CA TYR A 97 1.93 -9.17 2.45
C TYR A 97 0.45 -9.51 2.63
N LYS A 98 0.11 -10.80 2.79
CA LYS A 98 -1.27 -11.28 2.94
C LYS A 98 -2.06 -10.47 3.98
N ASP A 99 -1.55 -10.34 5.20
CA ASP A 99 -2.26 -9.67 6.30
C ASP A 99 -2.50 -8.18 6.00
N LEU A 100 -1.52 -7.48 5.42
CA LEU A 100 -1.67 -6.09 4.97
C LEU A 100 -2.75 -5.97 3.89
N ARG A 101 -2.75 -6.87 2.91
CA ARG A 101 -3.71 -6.86 1.80
C ARG A 101 -5.12 -7.15 2.29
N GLU A 102 -5.29 -8.13 3.17
CA GLU A 102 -6.58 -8.43 3.80
C GLU A 102 -7.10 -7.24 4.61
N TYR A 103 -6.25 -6.61 5.42
CA TYR A 103 -6.59 -5.41 6.18
C TYR A 103 -7.05 -4.24 5.27
N ILE A 104 -6.30 -3.96 4.19
CA ILE A 104 -6.69 -2.92 3.24
C ILE A 104 -8.03 -3.27 2.57
N ALA A 105 -8.19 -4.51 2.09
CA ALA A 105 -9.41 -4.93 1.42
C ALA A 105 -10.64 -4.79 2.33
N GLU A 106 -10.52 -5.19 3.59
CA GLU A 106 -11.57 -5.05 4.59
C GLU A 106 -11.94 -3.57 4.80
N LYS A 107 -10.97 -2.71 5.10
CA LYS A 107 -11.20 -1.28 5.35
C LYS A 107 -11.80 -0.57 4.14
N LEU A 108 -11.24 -0.78 2.95
CA LEU A 108 -11.77 -0.18 1.71
C LEU A 108 -13.19 -0.67 1.40
N ARG A 109 -13.52 -1.93 1.72
CA ARG A 109 -14.85 -2.50 1.48
C ARG A 109 -15.89 -1.94 2.44
N ILE A 110 -15.58 -1.90 3.74
CA ILE A 110 -16.47 -1.42 4.80
C ILE A 110 -16.69 0.09 4.65
N CYS A 111 -15.62 0.86 4.42
CA CYS A 111 -15.67 2.32 4.34
C CYS A 111 -15.97 2.87 2.95
N LYS A 112 -16.37 2.04 1.97
CA LYS A 112 -16.59 2.48 0.58
C LYS A 112 -17.48 3.73 0.46
N LYS A 113 -18.56 3.81 1.23
CA LYS A 113 -19.48 4.96 1.22
C LYS A 113 -18.86 6.22 1.83
N GLU A 114 -17.99 6.07 2.82
CA GLU A 114 -17.27 7.17 3.48
C GLU A 114 -16.20 7.72 2.55
N ILE A 115 -15.38 6.84 1.96
CA ILE A 115 -14.34 7.19 0.97
C ILE A 115 -14.94 7.95 -0.22
N ALA A 116 -16.14 7.56 -0.67
CA ALA A 116 -16.83 8.25 -1.76
C ALA A 116 -17.22 9.71 -1.44
N LYS A 117 -17.32 10.07 -0.15
CA LYS A 117 -17.66 11.42 0.33
C LYS A 117 -16.45 12.26 0.74
N MET A 118 -15.29 11.63 0.96
CA MET A 118 -14.05 12.33 1.31
C MET A 118 -13.59 13.25 0.19
N SER A 119 -12.92 14.35 0.56
CA SER A 119 -12.29 15.21 -0.45
C SER A 119 -11.08 14.51 -1.08
N ASN A 120 -10.79 14.83 -2.34
CA ASN A 120 -9.59 14.31 -3.02
C ASN A 120 -8.30 14.72 -2.28
N GLN A 121 -8.30 15.87 -1.60
CA GLN A 121 -7.14 16.32 -0.82
C GLN A 121 -6.89 15.41 0.38
N GLU A 122 -7.93 15.07 1.15
CA GLU A 122 -7.81 14.16 2.30
C GLU A 122 -7.37 12.76 1.86
N ILE A 123 -7.92 12.25 0.76
CA ILE A 123 -7.53 10.95 0.20
C ILE A 123 -6.05 10.98 -0.22
N SER A 124 -5.65 12.00 -0.98
CA SER A 124 -4.28 12.15 -1.46
C SER A 124 -3.31 12.28 -0.30
N PHE A 125 -3.62 13.11 0.70
CA PHE A 125 -2.77 13.33 1.87
C PHE A 125 -2.55 12.04 2.67
N ASN A 126 -3.62 11.32 3.02
CA ASN A 126 -3.52 10.07 3.76
C ASN A 126 -2.72 9.01 3.00
N PHE A 127 -2.96 8.89 1.68
CA PHE A 127 -2.24 7.97 0.82
C PHE A 127 -0.74 8.30 0.78
N VAL A 128 -0.39 9.58 0.58
CA VAL A 128 1.01 10.04 0.55
C VAL A 128 1.71 9.83 1.89
N CYS A 129 1.03 10.10 3.02
CA CYS A 129 1.57 9.78 4.34
C CYS A 129 1.94 8.30 4.46
N GLY A 130 1.09 7.39 3.98
CA GLY A 130 1.39 5.96 3.94
C GLY A 130 2.58 5.61 3.05
N LEU A 131 2.63 6.22 1.87
CA LEU A 131 3.72 6.03 0.89
C LEU A 131 5.08 6.44 1.45
N GLU A 132 5.16 7.60 2.09
CA GLU A 132 6.40 8.15 2.68
C GLU A 132 6.82 7.39 3.95
N LEU A 133 5.85 6.99 4.78
CA LEU A 133 6.12 6.28 6.02
C LEU A 133 6.32 4.77 5.83
N GLY A 134 6.07 4.22 4.64
CA GLY A 134 6.17 2.79 4.35
C GLY A 134 7.49 2.16 4.79
N ARG A 135 8.61 2.89 4.62
CA ARG A 135 9.95 2.44 5.04
C ARG A 135 10.07 2.18 6.54
N LYS A 136 9.28 2.84 7.39
CA LYS A 136 9.29 2.64 8.85
C LYS A 136 8.88 1.24 9.25
N PHE A 137 8.13 0.54 8.39
CA PHE A 137 7.57 -0.78 8.67
C PHE A 137 8.38 -1.91 8.05
N LYS A 138 9.64 -1.66 7.64
CA LYS A 138 10.57 -2.71 7.26
C LYS A 138 10.94 -3.57 8.48
N SER A 139 10.98 -4.90 8.32
CA SER A 139 11.49 -5.85 9.34
C SER A 139 13.01 -5.97 9.31
#